data_AF-A0A8J5MK25-F1
#
_entry.id   AF-A0A8J5MK25-F1
#
_cell.length_a   1.000
_cell.length_b   1.000
_cell.length_c   1.000
_cell.angle_alpha   90.00
_cell.angle_beta   90.00
_cell.angle_gamma   90.00
#
_symmetry.space_group_name_H-M   'P 1'
#
loop_
_entity.id
_entity.type
_entity.pdbx_description
1 polymer ?
#
loop_
_entity_poly.entity_id
_entity_poly.type
_entity_poly.pdbx_seq_one_letter_code
_entity_poly.pdbx_strand_id
1 'polypeptide(L)'
;MSSKKRKLLGLLIPAMFFHFWYWSIMAYKNLFYVFADTYPMAITMVFGSVISGMTSVGGGAVAFPVMTLVMRETPEVARDLSMSIQANGMTAAAFSILFMKVHTERNALLYSFLGAFAGVIFGLEVVDPVLTPSMKKMGFVSIFFAFAFTLFLINWNPKRKTYNNIPDLTWWKKLMIFIFGFIGGIFTSFSGSGADICMFSLLTLYFKVSEKVATPTSVVLMAATSMGGWWWRAFVTVGMPQESWDYLLALIPIVTIGAPLGALIGSHFHRLVLAALVYILNTASLISAFVIVPQTAALAGGSVAAMVGMFFVYSVIYKLGERMNAKYEATVVKKKQDTEIKVDKSNGHFQTNGLKLDRIDGADNPSYHNNEENNTKL
;
A
#
# COMPACT_ATOMS: atom_id res chain seq x y z
N MET A 1 19.22 4.26 21.86
CA MET A 1 17.89 4.77 22.29
C MET A 1 16.96 3.58 22.50
N SER A 2 16.28 3.46 23.65
CA SER A 2 15.34 2.35 23.91
C SER A 2 14.28 2.23 22.80
N SER A 3 13.92 1.01 22.41
CA SER A 3 12.93 0.71 21.36
C SER A 3 11.60 1.45 21.58
N LYS A 4 11.13 1.56 22.83
CA LYS A 4 9.91 2.32 23.18
C LYS A 4 10.06 3.82 22.93
N LYS A 5 11.20 4.42 23.33
CA LYS A 5 11.48 5.84 23.09
C LYS A 5 11.52 6.15 21.58
N ARG A 6 12.02 5.22 20.76
CA ARG A 6 12.08 5.38 19.30
C ARG A 6 10.73 5.35 18.61
N LYS A 7 9.82 4.46 19.04
CA LYS A 7 8.44 4.44 18.56
C LYS A 7 7.71 5.73 18.92
N LEU A 8 7.86 6.19 20.17
CA LEU A 8 7.25 7.43 20.65
C LEU A 8 7.77 8.66 19.90
N LEU A 9 9.09 8.80 19.74
CA LEU A 9 9.66 9.92 18.98
C LEU A 9 9.29 9.87 17.48
N GLY A 10 9.20 8.67 16.89
CA GLY A 10 8.74 8.49 15.52
C GLY A 10 7.33 9.04 15.31
N LEU A 11 6.44 8.90 16.30
CA LEU A 11 5.08 9.45 16.28
C LEU A 11 5.05 10.96 16.58
N LEU A 12 5.75 11.40 17.64
CA LEU A 12 5.63 12.77 18.13
C LEU A 12 6.32 13.80 17.23
N ILE A 13 7.49 13.48 16.65
CA ILE A 13 8.23 14.43 15.81
C ILE A 13 7.39 14.95 14.62
N PRO A 14 6.82 14.10 13.75
CA PRO A 14 6.02 14.58 12.63
C PRO A 14 4.73 15.26 13.12
N ALA A 15 4.08 14.73 14.17
CA ALA A 15 2.89 15.35 14.73
C ALA A 15 3.17 16.78 15.22
N MET A 16 4.24 16.99 15.99
CA MET A 16 4.65 18.31 16.47
C MET A 16 5.00 19.25 15.31
N PHE A 17 5.71 18.77 14.29
CA PHE A 17 6.03 19.56 13.11
C PHE A 17 4.77 20.08 12.41
N PHE A 18 3.84 19.19 12.08
CA PHE A 18 2.60 19.59 11.41
C PHE A 18 1.71 20.46 12.30
N HIS A 19 1.56 20.14 13.58
CA HIS A 19 0.72 20.92 14.49
C HIS A 19 1.28 22.32 14.74
N PHE A 20 2.60 22.47 14.85
CA PHE A 20 3.23 23.78 15.02
C PHE A 20 2.87 24.73 13.86
N TRP A 21 3.07 24.29 12.62
CA TRP A 21 2.73 25.09 11.44
C TRP A 21 1.22 25.28 11.29
N TYR A 22 0.44 24.24 11.55
CA TYR A 22 -1.02 24.26 11.46
C TYR A 22 -1.63 25.31 12.40
N TRP A 23 -1.33 25.24 13.71
CA TRP A 23 -1.89 26.18 14.69
C TRP A 23 -1.44 27.62 14.43
N SER A 24 -0.21 27.81 13.95
CA SER A 24 0.29 29.13 13.57
C SER A 24 -0.54 29.75 12.43
N ILE A 25 -0.87 28.96 11.41
CA ILE A 25 -1.71 29.40 10.28
C ILE A 25 -3.15 29.67 10.73
N MET A 26 -3.75 28.74 11.50
CA MET A 26 -5.13 28.87 11.97
C MET A 26 -5.33 30.10 12.85
N ALA A 27 -4.37 30.37 13.76
CA ALA A 27 -4.40 31.55 14.62
C ALA A 27 -4.21 32.84 13.81
N TYR A 28 -3.25 32.88 12.88
CA TYR A 28 -2.97 34.07 12.08
C TYR A 28 -4.12 34.45 11.13
N LYS A 29 -4.78 33.46 10.53
CA LYS A 29 -5.86 33.66 9.55
C LYS A 29 -7.27 33.59 10.14
N ASN A 30 -7.41 33.28 11.44
CA ASN A 30 -8.68 33.08 12.14
C ASN A 30 -9.65 32.11 11.40
N LEU A 31 -9.13 30.95 11.01
CA LEU A 31 -9.85 29.97 10.17
C LEU A 31 -10.65 28.94 10.97
N PHE A 32 -10.89 29.19 12.26
CA PHE A 32 -11.56 28.21 13.14
C PHE A 32 -13.01 27.93 12.75
N TYR A 33 -13.63 28.81 11.96
CA TYR A 33 -15.00 28.62 11.44
C TYR A 33 -15.13 27.37 10.56
N VAL A 34 -14.04 26.93 9.92
CA VAL A 34 -14.00 25.78 9.00
C VAL A 34 -14.45 24.48 9.68
N PHE A 35 -14.28 24.35 10.99
CA PHE A 35 -14.68 23.14 11.73
C PHE A 35 -16.19 22.97 11.87
N ALA A 36 -16.98 24.04 11.75
CA ALA A 36 -18.44 23.97 11.94
C ALA A 36 -19.11 23.08 10.89
N ASP A 37 -18.65 23.17 9.64
CA ASP A 37 -19.29 22.47 8.51
C ASP A 37 -18.58 21.15 8.14
N THR A 38 -17.32 20.97 8.57
CA THR A 38 -16.47 19.84 8.15
C THR A 38 -16.33 18.73 9.19
N TYR A 39 -16.97 18.86 10.37
CA TYR A 39 -16.83 17.91 11.48
C TYR A 39 -17.20 16.44 11.14
N PRO A 40 -18.17 16.11 10.24
CA PRO A 40 -18.48 14.71 9.94
C PRO A 40 -17.29 14.00 9.26
N MET A 41 -16.59 14.72 8.40
CA MET A 41 -15.40 14.22 7.72
C MET A 41 -14.23 14.09 8.71
N ALA A 42 -14.09 15.03 9.64
CA ALA A 42 -13.11 14.95 10.72
C ALA A 42 -13.28 13.68 11.57
N ILE A 43 -14.51 13.38 12.01
CA ILE A 43 -14.83 12.16 12.79
C ILE A 43 -14.48 10.90 11.99
N THR A 44 -14.88 10.85 10.72
CA THR A 44 -14.56 9.74 9.84
C THR A 44 -13.06 9.51 9.75
N MET A 45 -12.29 10.59 9.61
CA MET A 45 -10.84 10.52 9.43
C MET A 45 -10.06 10.24 10.70
N VAL A 46 -10.64 10.33 11.90
CA VAL A 46 -10.03 9.79 13.12
C VAL A 46 -9.77 8.30 12.95
N PHE A 47 -10.77 7.55 12.46
CA PHE A 47 -10.63 6.12 12.17
C PHE A 47 -9.95 5.87 10.82
N GLY A 48 -10.34 6.63 9.81
CA GLY A 48 -9.84 6.49 8.44
C GLY A 48 -8.33 6.66 8.34
N SER A 49 -7.75 7.64 9.04
CA SER A 49 -6.29 7.87 9.04
C SER A 49 -5.51 6.75 9.73
N VAL A 50 -6.04 6.18 10.82
CA VAL A 50 -5.41 5.05 11.51
C VAL A 50 -5.44 3.80 10.63
N ILE A 51 -6.60 3.46 10.04
CA ILE A 51 -6.71 2.30 9.13
C ILE A 51 -5.81 2.49 7.90
N SER A 52 -5.76 3.72 7.39
CA SER A 52 -4.90 4.10 6.28
C SER A 52 -3.42 3.88 6.59
N GLY A 53 -2.94 4.25 7.78
CA GLY A 53 -1.55 3.99 8.17
C GLY A 53 -1.26 2.50 8.43
N MET A 54 -2.26 1.74 8.89
CA MET A 54 -2.15 0.31 9.15
C MET A 54 -2.10 -0.55 7.88
N THR A 55 -2.65 -0.05 6.77
CA THR A 55 -2.89 -0.81 5.55
C THR A 55 -2.19 -0.21 4.34
N SER A 56 -2.18 -0.92 3.21
CA SER A 56 -1.57 -0.48 1.95
C SER A 56 -2.54 0.24 1.01
N VAL A 57 -3.71 0.68 1.51
CA VAL A 57 -4.84 1.15 0.70
C VAL A 57 -4.96 2.68 0.69
N GLY A 58 -4.22 3.36 1.56
CA GLY A 58 -4.17 4.81 1.56
C GLY A 58 -5.33 5.47 2.31
N GLY A 59 -5.23 6.79 2.51
CA GLY A 59 -6.28 7.59 3.17
C GLY A 59 -7.47 7.83 2.24
N GLY A 60 -7.20 7.90 0.94
CA GLY A 60 -8.21 8.03 -0.10
C GLY A 60 -9.18 6.85 -0.15
N ALA A 61 -8.78 5.66 0.30
CA ALA A 61 -9.66 4.49 0.43
C ALA A 61 -10.94 4.74 1.23
N VAL A 62 -10.82 5.55 2.28
CA VAL A 62 -11.92 5.89 3.18
C VAL A 62 -12.49 7.25 2.80
N ALA A 63 -11.61 8.23 2.54
CA ALA A 63 -12.04 9.59 2.26
C ALA A 63 -12.85 9.70 0.97
N PHE A 64 -12.43 9.06 -0.12
CA PHE A 64 -13.09 9.20 -1.41
C PHE A 64 -14.52 8.64 -1.41
N PRO A 65 -14.82 7.42 -0.94
CA PRO A 65 -16.20 6.94 -0.84
C PRO A 65 -17.06 7.76 0.10
N VAL A 66 -16.55 8.18 1.26
CA VAL A 66 -17.33 8.97 2.22
C VAL A 66 -17.70 10.31 1.61
N MET A 67 -16.74 11.01 1.00
CA MET A 67 -16.99 12.27 0.32
C MET A 67 -17.99 12.11 -0.84
N THR A 68 -17.75 11.16 -1.73
CA THR A 68 -18.53 11.05 -2.98
C THR A 68 -19.89 10.36 -2.82
N LEU A 69 -20.07 9.49 -1.82
CA LEU A 69 -21.29 8.71 -1.62
C LEU A 69 -22.11 9.20 -0.44
N VAL A 70 -21.47 9.47 0.71
CA VAL A 70 -22.17 9.88 1.94
C VAL A 70 -22.43 11.38 1.93
N MET A 71 -21.38 12.17 1.73
CA MET A 71 -21.46 13.64 1.72
C MET A 71 -21.92 14.21 0.38
N ARG A 72 -21.97 13.36 -0.66
CA ARG A 72 -22.43 13.69 -2.02
C ARG A 72 -21.62 14.78 -2.71
N GLU A 73 -20.36 14.91 -2.32
CA GLU A 73 -19.40 15.83 -2.92
C GLU A 73 -18.99 15.39 -4.33
N THR A 74 -18.45 16.34 -5.09
CA THR A 74 -17.95 16.05 -6.44
C THR A 74 -16.70 15.17 -6.38
N PRO A 75 -16.50 14.25 -7.35
CA PRO A 75 -15.27 13.46 -7.44
C PRO A 75 -14.00 14.30 -7.50
N GLU A 76 -14.08 15.51 -8.08
CA GLU A 76 -12.97 16.44 -8.19
C GLU A 76 -12.53 16.94 -6.81
N VAL A 77 -13.48 17.35 -5.96
CA VAL A 77 -13.23 17.74 -4.56
C VAL A 77 -12.68 16.55 -3.79
N ALA A 78 -13.32 15.39 -3.90
CA ALA A 78 -12.91 14.18 -3.19
C ALA A 78 -11.50 13.71 -3.59
N ARG A 79 -11.13 13.80 -4.87
CA ARG A 79 -9.81 13.48 -5.40
C ARG A 79 -8.75 14.44 -4.85
N ASP A 80 -8.98 15.74 -5.00
CA ASP A 80 -8.01 16.77 -4.59
C ASP A 80 -7.79 16.73 -3.08
N LEU A 81 -8.87 16.57 -2.31
CA LEU A 81 -8.78 16.33 -0.87
C LEU A 81 -8.01 15.04 -0.56
N SER A 82 -8.32 13.93 -1.25
CA SER A 82 -7.64 12.64 -1.04
C SER A 82 -6.14 12.72 -1.29
N MET A 83 -5.69 13.41 -2.34
CA MET A 83 -4.26 13.65 -2.55
C MET A 83 -3.66 14.53 -1.45
N SER A 84 -4.37 15.59 -1.05
CA SER A 84 -3.91 16.54 -0.04
C SER A 84 -3.74 15.88 1.35
N ILE A 85 -4.73 15.11 1.82
CA ILE A 85 -4.64 14.42 3.11
C ILE A 85 -3.54 13.37 3.11
N GLN A 86 -3.27 12.73 1.96
CA GLN A 86 -2.19 11.76 1.83
C GLN A 86 -0.83 12.45 1.81
N ALA A 87 -0.69 13.58 1.11
CA ALA A 87 0.54 14.36 1.10
C ALA A 87 0.95 14.80 2.51
N ASN A 88 0.00 15.01 3.43
CA ASN A 88 0.28 15.35 4.82
C ASN A 88 0.40 14.11 5.71
N GLY A 89 -0.65 13.27 5.78
CA GLY A 89 -0.72 12.10 6.65
C GLY A 89 0.28 11.01 6.29
N MET A 90 0.41 10.66 5.00
CA MET A 90 1.38 9.64 4.57
C MET A 90 2.81 10.12 4.69
N THR A 91 3.07 11.42 4.55
CA THR A 91 4.40 11.97 4.81
C THR A 91 4.77 11.85 6.28
N ALA A 92 3.83 12.11 7.20
CA ALA A 92 4.03 11.86 8.62
C ALA A 92 4.29 10.36 8.91
N ALA A 93 3.52 9.46 8.27
CA ALA A 93 3.70 8.02 8.42
C ALA A 93 5.02 7.53 7.81
N ALA A 94 5.39 8.03 6.64
CA ALA A 94 6.65 7.75 5.95
C ALA A 94 7.85 8.19 6.79
N PHE A 95 7.79 9.39 7.40
CA PHE A 95 8.79 9.82 8.38
C PHE A 95 8.92 8.81 9.51
N SER A 96 7.80 8.38 10.11
CA SER A 96 7.79 7.40 11.20
C SER A 96 8.42 6.06 10.78
N ILE A 97 8.04 5.54 9.61
CA ILE A 97 8.56 4.30 9.02
C ILE A 97 10.07 4.37 8.82
N LEU A 98 10.56 5.45 8.20
CA LEU A 98 11.97 5.66 7.90
C LEU A 98 12.78 5.90 9.19
N PHE A 99 12.26 6.71 10.12
CA PHE A 99 12.89 6.98 11.41
C PHE A 99 13.01 5.70 12.26
N MET A 100 12.02 4.81 12.20
CA MET A 100 12.05 3.51 12.84
C MET A 100 12.91 2.47 12.10
N LYS A 101 13.48 2.80 10.93
CA LYS A 101 14.23 1.88 10.07
C LYS A 101 13.44 0.59 9.80
N VAL A 102 12.14 0.73 9.58
CA VAL A 102 11.33 -0.37 9.06
C VAL A 102 11.85 -0.72 7.67
N HIS A 103 11.94 -2.02 7.36
CA HIS A 103 12.50 -2.47 6.09
C HIS A 103 11.59 -2.06 4.93
N THR A 104 12.16 -1.44 3.90
CA THR A 104 11.45 -0.96 2.70
C THR A 104 12.27 -1.26 1.45
N GLU A 105 11.59 -1.60 0.35
CA GLU A 105 12.25 -1.90 -0.92
C GLU A 105 12.63 -0.62 -1.68
N ARG A 106 13.85 -0.11 -1.46
CA ARG A 106 14.33 1.15 -2.06
C ARG A 106 14.27 1.19 -3.58
N ASN A 107 14.61 0.07 -4.23
CA ASN A 107 14.54 -0.02 -5.69
C ASN A 107 13.09 0.06 -6.18
N ALA A 108 12.16 -0.56 -5.46
CA ALA A 108 10.75 -0.44 -5.77
C ALA A 108 10.31 1.02 -5.64
N LEU A 109 10.67 1.69 -4.54
CA LEU A 109 10.36 3.11 -4.32
C LEU A 109 10.83 3.99 -5.47
N LEU A 110 12.10 3.90 -5.87
CA LEU A 110 12.68 4.79 -6.88
C LEU A 110 11.98 4.63 -8.24
N TYR A 111 11.91 3.40 -8.77
CA TYR A 111 11.37 3.18 -10.11
C TYR A 111 9.85 3.36 -10.15
N SER A 112 9.13 2.98 -9.10
CA SER A 112 7.69 3.16 -9.04
C SER A 112 7.31 4.62 -8.84
N PHE A 113 8.08 5.40 -8.10
CA PHE A 113 7.84 6.85 -7.96
C PHE A 113 7.98 7.56 -9.30
N LEU A 114 9.04 7.28 -10.07
CA LEU A 114 9.22 7.88 -11.40
C LEU A 114 8.05 7.56 -12.33
N GLY A 115 7.59 6.30 -12.32
CA GLY A 115 6.40 5.90 -13.06
C GLY A 115 5.15 6.61 -12.55
N ALA A 116 4.89 6.55 -11.26
CA ALA A 116 3.69 7.09 -10.63
C ALA A 116 3.59 8.60 -10.77
N PHE A 117 4.69 9.33 -10.69
CA PHE A 117 4.71 10.78 -10.91
C PHE A 117 4.33 11.13 -12.35
N ALA A 118 4.94 10.46 -13.34
CA ALA A 118 4.55 10.61 -14.75
C ALA A 118 3.08 10.20 -14.98
N GLY A 119 2.63 9.13 -14.33
CA GLY A 119 1.27 8.63 -14.41
C GLY A 119 0.23 9.56 -13.80
N VAL A 120 0.55 10.23 -12.68
CA VAL A 120 -0.33 11.24 -12.09
C VAL A 120 -0.49 12.42 -13.02
N ILE A 121 0.60 12.94 -13.59
CA ILE A 121 0.55 14.07 -14.53
C ILE A 121 -0.28 13.68 -15.76
N PHE A 122 0.07 12.57 -16.41
CA PHE A 122 -0.67 12.07 -17.57
C PHE A 122 -2.14 11.83 -17.24
N GLY A 123 -2.41 11.22 -16.09
CA GLY A 123 -3.77 10.95 -15.65
C GLY A 123 -4.57 12.20 -15.34
N LEU A 124 -3.95 13.26 -14.81
CA LEU A 124 -4.62 14.53 -14.51
C LEU A 124 -4.96 15.32 -15.77
N GLU A 125 -4.04 15.36 -16.73
CA GLU A 125 -4.19 16.18 -17.94
C GLU A 125 -4.99 15.47 -19.04
N VAL A 126 -4.91 14.14 -19.13
CA VAL A 126 -5.46 13.37 -20.25
C VAL A 126 -6.63 12.48 -19.84
N VAL A 127 -6.54 11.78 -18.71
CA VAL A 127 -7.52 10.75 -18.34
C VAL A 127 -8.69 11.35 -17.55
N ASP A 128 -8.39 12.13 -16.51
CA ASP A 128 -9.39 12.71 -15.62
C ASP A 128 -10.45 13.56 -16.33
N PRO A 129 -10.12 14.40 -17.34
CA PRO A 129 -11.12 15.20 -18.07
C PRO A 129 -12.07 14.37 -18.93
N VAL A 130 -11.66 13.16 -19.34
CA VAL A 130 -12.46 12.26 -20.20
C VAL A 130 -13.44 11.43 -19.37
N LEU A 131 -13.18 11.26 -18.06
CA LEU A 131 -14.00 10.45 -17.18
C LEU A 131 -15.19 11.25 -16.64
N THR A 132 -16.39 10.70 -16.83
CA THR A 132 -17.58 11.27 -16.18
C THR A 132 -17.55 11.05 -14.67
N PRO A 133 -18.22 11.89 -13.86
CA PRO A 133 -18.26 11.73 -12.40
C PRO A 133 -18.70 10.32 -11.95
N SER A 134 -19.70 9.73 -12.60
CA SER A 134 -20.17 8.37 -12.30
C SER A 134 -19.11 7.32 -12.62
N MET A 135 -18.35 7.48 -13.72
CA MET A 135 -17.25 6.59 -14.07
C MET A 135 -16.11 6.67 -13.05
N LYS A 136 -15.78 7.88 -12.54
CA LYS A 136 -14.75 8.03 -11.48
C LYS A 136 -15.17 7.30 -10.20
N LYS A 137 -16.41 7.49 -9.74
CA LYS A 137 -16.96 6.83 -8.55
C LYS A 137 -16.96 5.29 -8.68
N MET A 138 -17.52 4.79 -9.78
CA MET A 138 -17.63 3.34 -10.01
C MET A 138 -16.28 2.70 -10.34
N GLY A 139 -15.41 3.38 -11.09
CA GLY A 139 -14.07 2.92 -11.40
C GLY A 139 -13.22 2.76 -10.14
N PHE A 140 -13.29 3.72 -9.23
CA PHE A 140 -12.62 3.65 -7.93
C PHE A 140 -13.01 2.38 -7.16
N VAL A 141 -14.30 2.22 -6.86
CA VAL A 141 -14.77 1.09 -6.05
C VAL A 141 -14.52 -0.26 -6.72
N SER A 142 -14.60 -0.32 -8.06
CA SER A 142 -14.36 -1.53 -8.84
C SER A 142 -12.90 -1.98 -8.76
N ILE A 143 -11.96 -1.06 -8.97
CA ILE A 143 -10.51 -1.34 -8.91
C ILE A 143 -10.11 -1.77 -7.49
N PHE A 144 -10.55 -1.01 -6.50
CA PHE A 144 -10.23 -1.26 -5.09
C PHE A 144 -10.84 -2.58 -4.59
N PHE A 145 -12.06 -2.92 -5.00
CA PHE A 145 -12.67 -4.20 -4.70
C PHE A 145 -11.97 -5.37 -5.40
N ALA A 146 -11.62 -5.23 -6.69
CA ALA A 146 -10.89 -6.27 -7.41
C ALA A 146 -9.56 -6.61 -6.72
N PHE A 147 -8.84 -5.58 -6.25
CA PHE A 147 -7.64 -5.75 -5.45
C PHE A 147 -7.91 -6.48 -4.13
N ALA A 148 -8.91 -6.04 -3.36
CA ALA A 148 -9.29 -6.66 -2.10
C ALA A 148 -9.63 -8.15 -2.31
N PHE A 149 -10.38 -8.47 -3.37
CA PHE A 149 -10.74 -9.84 -3.71
C PHE A 149 -9.53 -10.70 -4.12
N THR A 150 -8.59 -10.16 -4.91
CA THR A 150 -7.36 -10.91 -5.23
C THR A 150 -6.51 -11.17 -3.98
N LEU A 151 -6.35 -10.18 -3.10
CA LEU A 151 -5.67 -10.40 -1.81
C LEU A 151 -6.36 -11.48 -0.97
N PHE A 152 -7.68 -11.53 -0.98
CA PHE A 152 -8.46 -12.56 -0.29
C PHE A 152 -8.11 -13.97 -0.78
N LEU A 153 -8.15 -14.20 -2.10
CA LEU A 153 -7.81 -15.51 -2.66
C LEU A 153 -6.39 -15.95 -2.34
N ILE A 154 -5.47 -15.01 -2.20
CA ILE A 154 -4.05 -15.33 -1.98
C ILE A 154 -3.76 -15.60 -0.51
N ASN A 155 -4.44 -14.89 0.38
CA ASN A 155 -4.36 -15.17 1.81
C ASN A 155 -5.02 -16.50 2.20
N TRP A 156 -5.83 -17.09 1.30
CA TRP A 156 -6.35 -18.44 1.45
C TRP A 156 -5.25 -19.52 1.46
N ASN A 157 -4.07 -19.27 0.88
CA ASN A 157 -2.94 -20.21 0.87
C ASN A 157 -1.86 -19.82 1.90
N PRO A 158 -1.97 -20.29 3.17
CA PRO A 158 -1.08 -19.85 4.26
C PRO A 158 0.38 -20.30 4.13
N LYS A 159 0.67 -21.33 3.32
CA LYS A 159 2.01 -21.95 3.19
C LYS A 159 2.96 -21.26 2.21
N ARG A 160 2.63 -20.05 1.74
CA ARG A 160 3.47 -19.34 0.77
C ARG A 160 4.78 -18.87 1.39
N LYS A 161 5.91 -19.13 0.72
CA LYS A 161 7.20 -18.52 1.06
C LYS A 161 7.17 -17.04 0.66
N THR A 162 7.57 -16.15 1.57
CA THR A 162 7.66 -14.71 1.33
C THR A 162 9.09 -14.23 1.49
N TYR A 163 9.51 -13.29 0.66
CA TYR A 163 10.84 -12.70 0.70
C TYR A 163 10.83 -11.31 1.36
N ASN A 164 11.95 -10.92 1.94
CA ASN A 164 12.11 -9.56 2.48
C ASN A 164 12.58 -8.57 1.40
N ASN A 165 13.17 -9.06 0.32
CA ASN A 165 13.66 -8.25 -0.81
C ASN A 165 13.15 -8.82 -2.13
N ILE A 166 13.12 -8.00 -3.19
CA ILE A 166 12.86 -8.46 -4.55
C ILE A 166 13.97 -9.44 -4.98
N PRO A 167 13.64 -10.70 -5.31
CA PRO A 167 14.63 -11.67 -5.79
C PRO A 167 15.18 -11.24 -7.15
N ASP A 168 16.50 -11.27 -7.34
CA ASP A 168 17.24 -10.98 -8.58
C ASP A 168 16.68 -9.79 -9.40
N LEU A 169 17.03 -8.56 -9.01
CA LEU A 169 16.53 -7.34 -9.66
C LEU A 169 17.14 -7.12 -11.06
N THR A 170 16.53 -7.73 -12.08
CA THR A 170 16.86 -7.51 -13.49
C THR A 170 16.28 -6.21 -14.02
N TRP A 171 16.82 -5.70 -15.14
CA TRP A 171 16.29 -4.52 -15.84
C TRP A 171 14.79 -4.63 -16.16
N TRP A 172 14.34 -5.80 -16.62
CA TRP A 172 12.93 -6.06 -16.91
C TRP A 172 12.02 -5.88 -15.69
N LYS A 173 12.48 -6.28 -14.50
CA LYS A 173 11.74 -6.08 -13.25
C LYS A 173 11.66 -4.60 -12.87
N LYS A 174 12.72 -3.82 -13.12
CA LYS A 174 12.72 -2.36 -12.93
C LYS A 174 11.73 -1.67 -13.87
N LEU A 175 11.72 -2.06 -15.15
CA LEU A 175 10.76 -1.56 -16.13
C LEU A 175 9.32 -1.91 -15.72
N MET A 176 9.08 -3.14 -15.24
CA MET A 176 7.76 -3.55 -14.77
C MET A 176 7.31 -2.73 -13.55
N ILE A 177 8.20 -2.48 -12.58
CA ILE A 177 7.93 -1.59 -11.44
C ILE A 177 7.56 -0.18 -11.91
N PHE A 178 8.28 0.35 -12.91
CA PHE A 178 7.98 1.66 -13.50
C PHE A 178 6.59 1.68 -14.15
N ILE A 179 6.25 0.68 -14.97
CA ILE A 179 4.94 0.61 -15.65
C ILE A 179 3.79 0.49 -14.63
N PHE A 180 3.93 -0.34 -13.61
CA PHE A 180 2.92 -0.45 -12.56
C PHE A 180 2.81 0.81 -11.71
N GLY A 181 3.94 1.48 -11.46
CA GLY A 181 3.95 2.83 -10.89
C GLY A 181 3.13 3.78 -11.76
N PHE A 182 3.39 3.82 -13.06
CA PHE A 182 2.66 4.67 -14.02
C PHE A 182 1.16 4.40 -14.04
N ILE A 183 0.74 3.15 -14.12
CA ILE A 183 -0.68 2.76 -14.05
C ILE A 183 -1.30 3.19 -12.71
N GLY A 184 -0.60 2.95 -11.59
CA GLY A 184 -1.06 3.38 -10.27
C GLY A 184 -1.13 4.90 -10.12
N GLY A 185 -0.24 5.64 -10.80
CA GLY A 185 -0.29 7.09 -10.90
C GLY A 185 -1.52 7.59 -11.64
N ILE A 186 -1.89 6.94 -12.76
CA ILE A 186 -3.15 7.23 -13.48
C ILE A 186 -4.36 6.98 -12.57
N PHE A 187 -4.37 5.91 -11.79
CA PHE A 187 -5.46 5.69 -10.84
C PHE A 187 -5.50 6.80 -9.78
N THR A 188 -4.34 7.17 -9.24
CA THR A 188 -4.21 8.27 -8.28
C THR A 188 -4.72 9.59 -8.85
N SER A 189 -4.66 9.81 -10.16
CA SER A 189 -5.09 11.08 -10.78
C SER A 189 -6.58 11.34 -10.75
N PHE A 190 -7.46 10.33 -10.68
CA PHE A 190 -8.92 10.56 -10.65
C PHE A 190 -9.54 10.20 -9.30
N SER A 191 -8.88 9.38 -8.48
CA SER A 191 -9.36 8.98 -7.16
C SER A 191 -8.61 9.61 -5.99
N GLY A 192 -7.43 10.17 -6.25
CA GLY A 192 -6.49 10.63 -5.24
C GLY A 192 -5.76 9.52 -4.48
N SER A 193 -5.94 8.24 -4.85
CA SER A 193 -5.18 7.08 -4.32
C SER A 193 -5.16 5.89 -5.28
N GLY A 194 -4.01 5.22 -5.43
CA GLY A 194 -3.93 4.03 -6.29
C GLY A 194 -2.50 3.53 -6.56
N ALA A 195 -1.51 4.42 -6.50
CA ALA A 195 -0.10 4.04 -6.66
C ALA A 195 0.36 3.03 -5.59
N ASP A 196 -0.12 3.21 -4.36
CA ASP A 196 0.07 2.30 -3.24
C ASP A 196 -0.48 0.89 -3.53
N ILE A 197 -1.73 0.78 -3.94
CA ILE A 197 -2.39 -0.50 -4.20
C ILE A 197 -1.75 -1.22 -5.37
N CYS A 198 -1.46 -0.52 -6.47
CA CYS A 198 -0.79 -1.10 -7.63
C CYS A 198 0.59 -1.65 -7.26
N MET A 199 1.40 -0.90 -6.51
CA MET A 199 2.72 -1.38 -6.10
C MET A 199 2.68 -2.43 -5.01
N PHE A 200 1.78 -2.30 -4.03
CA PHE A 200 1.57 -3.34 -3.03
C PHE A 200 1.17 -4.65 -3.69
N SER A 201 0.27 -4.61 -4.67
CA SER A 201 -0.10 -5.76 -5.49
C SER A 201 1.13 -6.33 -6.20
N LEU A 202 1.90 -5.52 -6.91
CA LEU A 202 3.07 -6.03 -7.62
C LEU A 202 4.09 -6.70 -6.68
N LEU A 203 4.38 -6.07 -5.54
CA LEU A 203 5.32 -6.58 -4.54
C LEU A 203 4.85 -7.91 -3.93
N THR A 204 3.60 -7.99 -3.52
CA THR A 204 3.06 -9.18 -2.83
C THR A 204 2.70 -10.31 -3.80
N LEU A 205 2.14 -9.98 -4.97
CA LEU A 205 1.64 -10.95 -5.95
C LEU A 205 2.74 -11.52 -6.82
N TYR A 206 3.56 -10.65 -7.41
CA TYR A 206 4.59 -11.03 -8.38
C TYR A 206 5.91 -11.34 -7.69
N PHE A 207 6.42 -10.39 -6.90
CA PHE A 207 7.72 -10.54 -6.24
C PHE A 207 7.68 -11.38 -4.97
N LYS A 208 6.48 -11.75 -4.50
CA LYS A 208 6.26 -12.49 -3.24
C LYS A 208 6.95 -11.84 -2.04
N VAL A 209 7.06 -10.51 -2.06
CA VAL A 209 7.58 -9.73 -0.94
C VAL A 209 6.57 -9.81 0.21
N SER A 210 7.07 -9.95 1.43
CA SER A 210 6.28 -9.97 2.66
C SER A 210 5.43 -8.70 2.79
N GLU A 211 4.19 -8.82 3.25
CA GLU A 211 3.32 -7.67 3.53
C GLU A 211 3.95 -6.70 4.53
N LYS A 212 4.75 -7.22 5.48
CA LYS A 212 5.46 -6.39 6.46
C LYS A 212 6.49 -5.44 5.82
N VAL A 213 6.93 -5.72 4.59
CA VAL A 213 7.83 -4.87 3.79
C VAL A 213 7.05 -4.12 2.71
N ALA A 214 6.08 -4.77 2.08
CA ALA A 214 5.30 -4.19 1.00
C ALA A 214 4.42 -3.02 1.48
N THR A 215 3.77 -3.13 2.65
CA THR A 215 2.94 -2.05 3.23
C THR A 215 3.73 -0.77 3.51
N PRO A 216 4.85 -0.80 4.27
CA PRO A 216 5.62 0.43 4.47
C PRO A 216 6.22 0.98 3.17
N THR A 217 6.58 0.10 2.22
CA THR A 217 7.03 0.53 0.89
C THR A 217 5.92 1.27 0.13
N SER A 218 4.68 0.77 0.14
CA SER A 218 3.56 1.43 -0.54
C SER A 218 3.17 2.75 0.14
N VAL A 219 3.23 2.84 1.47
CA VAL A 219 2.98 4.08 2.22
C VAL A 219 3.99 5.17 1.86
N VAL A 220 5.29 4.85 1.82
CA VAL A 220 6.33 5.82 1.44
C VAL A 220 6.19 6.24 -0.02
N LEU A 221 5.84 5.30 -0.92
CA LEU A 221 5.53 5.64 -2.31
C LEU A 221 4.34 6.60 -2.39
N MET A 222 3.25 6.30 -1.68
CA MET A 222 2.04 7.12 -1.71
C MET A 222 2.29 8.53 -1.17
N ALA A 223 3.10 8.68 -0.13
CA ALA A 223 3.54 9.98 0.35
C ALA A 223 4.19 10.79 -0.77
N ALA A 224 5.18 10.22 -1.47
CA ALA A 224 5.88 10.90 -2.54
C ALA A 224 4.95 11.20 -3.75
N THR A 225 4.13 10.24 -4.17
CA THR A 225 3.20 10.42 -5.30
C THR A 225 2.11 11.45 -5.00
N SER A 226 1.53 11.42 -3.81
CA SER A 226 0.50 12.40 -3.40
C SER A 226 1.06 13.80 -3.22
N MET A 227 2.29 13.96 -2.70
CA MET A 227 2.97 15.25 -2.68
C MET A 227 3.13 15.81 -4.09
N GLY A 228 3.56 14.98 -5.05
CA GLY A 228 3.71 15.37 -6.45
C GLY A 228 2.38 15.77 -7.10
N GLY A 229 1.33 14.96 -6.93
CA GLY A 229 0.00 15.24 -7.47
C GLY A 229 -0.67 16.46 -6.84
N TRP A 230 -0.56 16.61 -5.52
CA TRP A 230 -1.06 17.77 -4.81
C TRP A 230 -0.35 19.05 -5.26
N TRP A 231 0.99 19.02 -5.37
CA TRP A 231 1.76 20.16 -5.88
C TRP A 231 1.36 20.53 -7.32
N TRP A 232 1.22 19.53 -8.20
CA TRP A 232 0.77 19.76 -9.58
C TRP A 232 -0.62 20.42 -9.63
N ARG A 233 -1.57 19.89 -8.84
CA ARG A 233 -2.93 20.45 -8.75
C ARG A 233 -2.97 21.85 -8.16
N ALA A 234 -2.23 22.08 -7.08
CA ALA A 234 -2.25 23.33 -6.34
C ALA A 234 -1.54 24.49 -7.07
N PHE A 235 -0.46 24.20 -7.81
CA PHE A 235 0.42 25.25 -8.35
C PHE A 235 0.58 25.28 -9.87
N VAL A 236 0.34 24.17 -10.58
CA VAL A 236 0.55 24.09 -12.04
C VAL A 236 -0.76 24.21 -12.81
N THR A 237 -1.80 23.52 -12.34
CA THR A 237 -3.13 23.56 -12.97
C THR A 237 -3.99 24.72 -12.44
N VAL A 238 -5.26 24.80 -12.85
CA VAL A 238 -6.26 25.85 -12.48
C VAL A 238 -6.48 25.99 -10.95
N GLY A 239 -5.90 25.11 -10.14
CA GLY A 239 -6.00 25.11 -8.68
C GLY A 239 -6.99 24.07 -8.17
N MET A 240 -6.99 23.90 -6.84
CA MET A 240 -7.95 23.04 -6.14
C MET A 240 -9.21 23.83 -5.75
N PRO A 241 -10.39 23.19 -5.74
CA PRO A 241 -11.61 23.79 -5.20
C PRO A 241 -11.43 24.29 -3.76
N GLN A 242 -12.10 25.38 -3.41
CA GLN A 242 -12.03 25.94 -2.04
C GLN A 242 -12.52 24.95 -0.98
N GLU A 243 -13.57 24.18 -1.28
CA GLU A 243 -14.09 23.13 -0.40
C GLU A 243 -13.00 22.11 -0.02
N SER A 244 -12.15 21.72 -0.97
CA SER A 244 -11.03 20.82 -0.71
C SER A 244 -10.03 21.40 0.29
N TRP A 245 -9.80 22.72 0.25
CA TRP A 245 -8.93 23.41 1.21
C TRP A 245 -9.56 23.46 2.60
N ASP A 246 -10.85 23.75 2.68
CA ASP A 246 -11.58 23.84 3.95
C ASP A 246 -11.60 22.47 4.65
N TYR A 247 -11.92 21.39 3.92
CA TYR A 247 -11.79 20.04 4.45
C TYR A 247 -10.35 19.72 4.85
N LEU A 248 -9.34 20.08 4.04
CA LEU A 248 -7.95 19.80 4.37
C LEU A 248 -7.54 20.45 5.70
N LEU A 249 -7.92 21.70 5.93
CA LEU A 249 -7.62 22.43 7.18
C LEU A 249 -8.24 21.73 8.40
N ALA A 250 -9.44 21.18 8.29
CA ALA A 250 -10.03 20.42 9.38
C ALA A 250 -9.33 19.06 9.65
N LEU A 251 -8.73 18.49 8.61
CA LEU A 251 -8.19 17.12 8.63
C LEU A 251 -6.70 17.01 8.96
N ILE A 252 -5.88 18.02 8.65
CA ILE A 252 -4.43 18.03 8.93
C ILE A 252 -4.08 17.56 10.35
N PRO A 253 -4.65 18.10 11.44
CA PRO A 253 -4.27 17.68 12.80
C PRO A 253 -4.61 16.20 13.06
N ILE A 254 -5.67 15.69 12.45
CA ILE A 254 -6.14 14.32 12.64
C ILE A 254 -5.25 13.34 11.87
N VAL A 255 -5.04 13.59 10.56
CA VAL A 255 -4.35 12.63 9.69
C VAL A 255 -2.86 12.54 10.00
N THR A 256 -2.24 13.62 10.49
CA THR A 256 -0.81 13.67 10.83
C THR A 256 -0.47 12.95 12.14
N ILE A 257 -1.47 12.66 12.97
CA ILE A 257 -1.35 11.78 14.14
C ILE A 257 -1.80 10.36 13.79
N GLY A 258 -2.97 10.24 13.17
CA GLY A 258 -3.61 8.95 12.94
C GLY A 258 -2.84 8.06 11.96
N ALA A 259 -2.29 8.60 10.87
CA ALA A 259 -1.54 7.79 9.91
C ALA A 259 -0.22 7.22 10.49
N PRO A 260 0.64 8.00 11.17
CA PRO A 260 1.77 7.45 11.94
C PRO A 260 1.37 6.41 13.00
N LEU A 261 0.30 6.69 13.76
CA LEU A 261 -0.22 5.77 14.77
C LEU A 261 -0.66 4.46 14.13
N GLY A 262 -1.34 4.55 12.98
CA GLY A 262 -1.73 3.42 12.18
C GLY A 262 -0.53 2.58 11.74
N ALA A 263 0.52 3.20 11.20
CA ALA A 263 1.74 2.48 10.79
C ALA A 263 2.41 1.74 11.96
N LEU A 264 2.38 2.34 13.16
CA LEU A 264 2.86 1.71 14.39
C LEU A 264 1.99 0.52 14.81
N ILE A 265 0.68 0.68 14.82
CA ILE A 265 -0.28 -0.39 15.18
C ILE A 265 -0.16 -1.55 14.18
N GLY A 266 -0.12 -1.25 12.89
CA GLY A 266 0.00 -2.23 11.81
C GLY A 266 1.23 -3.13 11.94
N SER A 267 2.33 -2.62 12.52
CA SER A 267 3.53 -3.43 12.77
C SER A 267 3.36 -4.55 13.82
N HIS A 268 2.35 -4.43 14.70
CA HIS A 268 2.05 -5.42 15.75
C HIS A 268 0.90 -6.36 15.35
N PHE A 269 0.06 -5.95 14.40
CA PHE A 269 -1.10 -6.73 13.98
C PHE A 269 -0.71 -7.88 13.04
N HIS A 270 -1.45 -8.98 13.13
CA HIS A 270 -1.29 -10.08 12.20
C HIS A 270 -1.78 -9.68 10.80
N ARG A 271 -1.06 -10.10 9.75
CA ARG A 271 -1.36 -9.73 8.34
C ARG A 271 -2.81 -9.99 7.93
N LEU A 272 -3.44 -11.02 8.49
CA LEU A 272 -4.84 -11.37 8.20
C LEU A 272 -5.84 -10.35 8.74
N VAL A 273 -5.55 -9.70 9.87
CA VAL A 273 -6.42 -8.65 10.43
C VAL A 273 -6.39 -7.42 9.54
N LEU A 274 -5.20 -7.04 9.07
CA LEU A 274 -5.03 -5.94 8.11
C LEU A 274 -5.79 -6.23 6.82
N ALA A 275 -5.67 -7.46 6.30
CA ALA A 275 -6.38 -7.87 5.09
C ALA A 275 -7.91 -7.88 5.29
N ALA A 276 -8.41 -8.33 6.44
CA ALA A 276 -9.83 -8.32 6.75
C ALA A 276 -10.42 -6.89 6.75
N LEU A 277 -9.70 -5.91 7.30
CA LEU A 277 -10.12 -4.50 7.25
C LEU A 277 -10.26 -4.01 5.80
N VAL A 278 -9.30 -4.36 4.95
CA VAL A 278 -9.33 -4.03 3.51
C VAL A 278 -10.55 -4.68 2.84
N TYR A 279 -10.88 -5.93 3.15
CA TYR A 279 -12.04 -6.61 2.56
C TYR A 279 -13.35 -5.93 2.95
N ILE A 280 -13.51 -5.62 4.25
CA ILE A 280 -14.73 -4.99 4.77
C ILE A 280 -14.92 -3.61 4.13
N LEU A 281 -13.89 -2.76 4.15
CA LEU A 281 -13.98 -1.39 3.63
C LEU A 281 -14.31 -1.35 2.13
N ASN A 282 -13.64 -2.18 1.34
CA ASN A 282 -13.87 -2.19 -0.11
C ASN A 282 -15.21 -2.83 -0.48
N THR A 283 -15.65 -3.84 0.25
CA THR A 283 -16.98 -4.44 0.06
C THR A 283 -18.09 -3.46 0.42
N ALA A 284 -17.97 -2.78 1.58
CA ALA A 284 -18.92 -1.76 2.00
C ALA A 284 -18.97 -0.60 0.98
N SER A 285 -17.82 -0.15 0.49
CA SER A 285 -17.75 0.91 -0.52
C SER A 285 -18.38 0.50 -1.85
N LEU A 286 -18.16 -0.74 -2.30
CA LEU A 286 -18.77 -1.27 -3.52
C LEU A 286 -20.30 -1.33 -3.38
N ILE A 287 -20.81 -1.95 -2.32
CA ILE A 287 -22.25 -2.05 -2.08
C ILE A 287 -22.88 -0.65 -2.01
N SER A 288 -22.25 0.26 -1.27
CA SER A 288 -22.72 1.64 -1.16
C SER A 288 -22.77 2.35 -2.52
N ALA A 289 -21.76 2.16 -3.37
CA ALA A 289 -21.74 2.76 -4.70
C ALA A 289 -22.83 2.21 -5.62
N PHE A 290 -23.07 0.90 -5.61
CA PHE A 290 -24.15 0.29 -6.41
C PHE A 290 -25.54 0.75 -5.96
N VAL A 291 -25.73 1.05 -4.67
CA VAL A 291 -27.01 1.54 -4.13
C VAL A 291 -27.21 3.05 -4.38
N ILE A 292 -26.15 3.85 -4.20
CA ILE A 292 -26.25 5.32 -4.18
C ILE A 292 -26.09 5.92 -5.59
N VAL A 293 -25.20 5.37 -6.41
CA VAL A 293 -24.94 5.91 -7.76
C VAL A 293 -26.02 5.41 -8.71
N PRO A 294 -26.72 6.29 -9.44
CA PRO A 294 -27.69 5.88 -10.45
C PRO A 294 -27.05 4.96 -11.50
N GLN A 295 -27.49 3.70 -11.51
CA GLN A 295 -26.90 2.67 -12.37
C GLN A 295 -27.56 2.70 -13.75
N THR A 296 -26.75 2.92 -14.79
CA THR A 296 -27.12 2.58 -16.17
C THR A 296 -26.55 1.20 -16.50
N ALA A 297 -27.16 0.49 -17.45
CA ALA A 297 -26.67 -0.82 -17.88
C ALA A 297 -25.20 -0.76 -18.37
N ALA A 298 -24.82 0.34 -19.04
CA ALA A 298 -23.45 0.58 -19.47
C ALA A 298 -22.48 0.79 -18.29
N LEU A 299 -22.89 1.53 -17.26
CA LEU A 299 -22.05 1.79 -16.08
C LEU A 299 -21.87 0.52 -15.22
N ALA A 300 -22.96 -0.22 -14.99
CA ALA A 300 -22.92 -1.48 -14.25
C ALA A 300 -22.10 -2.53 -15.01
N GLY A 301 -22.34 -2.68 -16.33
CA GLY A 301 -21.58 -3.57 -17.20
C GLY A 301 -20.09 -3.20 -17.25
N GLY A 302 -19.77 -1.91 -17.36
CA GLY A 302 -18.40 -1.40 -17.32
C GLY A 302 -17.70 -1.66 -15.98
N SER A 303 -18.42 -1.53 -14.86
CA SER A 303 -17.90 -1.81 -13.51
C SER A 303 -17.58 -3.30 -13.33
N VAL A 304 -18.50 -4.18 -13.74
CA VAL A 304 -18.28 -5.63 -13.72
C VAL A 304 -17.12 -6.01 -14.64
N ALA A 305 -17.06 -5.43 -15.85
CA ALA A 305 -15.96 -5.66 -16.78
C ALA A 305 -14.62 -5.20 -16.21
N ALA A 306 -14.57 -4.05 -15.54
CA ALA A 306 -13.37 -3.56 -14.87
C ALA A 306 -12.93 -4.49 -13.72
N MET A 307 -13.88 -4.96 -12.91
CA MET A 307 -13.61 -5.92 -11.83
C MET A 307 -13.05 -7.24 -12.36
N VAL A 308 -13.70 -7.83 -13.38
CA VAL A 308 -13.25 -9.07 -14.01
C VAL A 308 -11.91 -8.90 -14.71
N GLY A 309 -11.72 -7.79 -15.42
CA GLY A 309 -10.46 -7.46 -16.09
C GLY A 309 -9.30 -7.31 -15.10
N MET A 310 -9.49 -6.56 -14.02
CA MET A 310 -8.48 -6.39 -12.97
C MET A 310 -8.21 -7.71 -12.24
N PHE A 311 -9.25 -8.49 -11.97
CA PHE A 311 -9.11 -9.82 -11.40
C PHE A 311 -8.26 -10.74 -12.29
N PHE A 312 -8.51 -10.73 -13.60
CA PHE A 312 -7.71 -11.49 -14.56
C PHE A 312 -6.25 -11.02 -14.56
N VAL A 313 -6.02 -9.71 -14.62
CA VAL A 313 -4.67 -9.12 -14.56
C VAL A 313 -3.93 -9.56 -13.29
N TYR A 314 -4.54 -9.44 -12.11
CA TYR A 314 -3.91 -9.87 -10.86
C TYR A 314 -3.68 -11.37 -10.79
N SER A 315 -4.59 -12.18 -11.34
CA SER A 315 -4.42 -13.64 -11.43
C SER A 315 -3.25 -14.03 -12.34
N VAL A 316 -3.07 -13.32 -13.46
CA VAL A 316 -1.92 -13.51 -14.36
C VAL A 316 -0.63 -13.12 -13.65
N ILE A 317 -0.59 -11.95 -12.99
CA ILE A 317 0.56 -11.49 -12.21
C ILE A 317 0.94 -12.52 -11.13
N TYR A 318 -0.05 -13.05 -10.42
CA TYR A 318 0.15 -14.07 -9.40
C TYR A 318 0.80 -15.33 -9.97
N LYS A 319 0.26 -15.89 -11.06
CA LYS A 319 0.79 -17.09 -11.73
C LYS A 319 2.19 -16.86 -12.30
N LEU A 320 2.45 -15.68 -12.87
CA LEU A 320 3.79 -15.31 -13.34
C LEU A 320 4.77 -15.23 -12.17
N GLY A 321 4.35 -14.70 -11.02
CA GLY A 321 5.12 -14.68 -9.78
C GLY A 321 5.47 -16.09 -9.28
N GLU A 322 4.53 -17.05 -9.35
CA GLU A 322 4.80 -18.45 -8.99
C GLU A 322 5.86 -19.08 -9.91
N ARG A 323 5.73 -18.89 -11.23
CA ARG A 323 6.71 -19.40 -12.21
C ARG A 323 8.10 -18.79 -12.00
N MET A 324 8.16 -17.49 -11.73
CA MET A 324 9.42 -16.80 -11.43
C MET A 324 10.04 -17.35 -10.13
N ASN A 325 9.23 -17.54 -9.09
CA ASN A 325 9.72 -18.07 -7.82
C ASN A 325 10.25 -19.50 -7.97
N ALA A 326 9.56 -20.36 -8.70
CA ALA A 326 10.02 -21.73 -8.98
C ALA A 326 11.37 -21.74 -9.72
N LYS A 327 11.56 -20.86 -10.72
CA LYS A 327 12.84 -20.70 -11.43
C LYS A 327 13.95 -20.19 -10.51
N TYR A 328 13.64 -19.24 -9.63
CA TYR A 328 14.58 -18.72 -8.64
C TYR A 328 15.01 -19.81 -7.66
N GLU A 329 14.07 -20.54 -7.06
CA GLU A 329 14.35 -21.65 -6.15
C GLU A 329 15.23 -22.71 -6.84
N ALA A 330 14.91 -23.12 -8.08
CA ALA A 330 15.74 -24.05 -8.84
C ALA A 330 17.17 -23.53 -9.08
N THR A 331 17.34 -22.24 -9.35
CA THR A 331 18.66 -21.62 -9.55
C THR A 331 19.47 -21.56 -8.25
N VAL A 332 18.81 -21.28 -7.12
CA VAL A 332 19.46 -21.26 -5.80
C VAL A 332 19.89 -22.66 -5.38
N VAL A 333 19.04 -23.68 -5.57
CA VAL A 333 19.39 -25.08 -5.29
C VAL A 333 20.59 -25.50 -6.15
N LYS A 334 20.57 -25.18 -7.45
CA LYS A 334 21.68 -25.49 -8.35
C LYS A 334 22.99 -24.83 -7.92
N LYS A 335 22.96 -23.53 -7.54
CA LYS A 335 24.15 -22.83 -7.02
C LYS A 335 24.69 -23.44 -5.73
N LYS A 336 23.82 -23.88 -4.82
CA LYS A 336 24.25 -24.57 -3.58
C LYS A 336 24.94 -25.89 -3.91
N GLN A 337 24.34 -26.71 -4.77
CA GLN A 337 24.94 -27.96 -5.24
C GLN A 337 26.30 -27.72 -5.93
N ASP A 338 26.39 -26.74 -6.84
CA ASP A 338 27.64 -26.39 -7.51
C ASP A 338 28.73 -25.89 -6.54
N THR A 339 28.32 -25.23 -5.44
CA THR A 339 29.24 -24.75 -4.40
C THR A 339 29.72 -25.91 -3.52
N GLU A 340 28.81 -26.80 -3.09
CA GLU A 340 29.15 -28.01 -2.35
C GLU A 340 30.09 -28.91 -3.15
N ILE A 341 29.83 -29.12 -4.44
CA ILE A 341 30.71 -29.87 -5.36
C ILE A 341 32.09 -29.21 -5.49
N LYS A 342 32.17 -27.87 -5.50
CA LYS A 342 33.45 -27.14 -5.53
C LYS A 342 34.22 -27.25 -4.23
N VAL A 343 33.54 -27.19 -3.08
CA VAL A 343 34.15 -27.36 -1.75
C VAL A 343 34.67 -28.79 -1.58
N ASP A 344 33.92 -29.79 -2.03
CA ASP A 344 34.33 -31.19 -2.01
C ASP A 344 35.59 -31.42 -2.89
N LYS A 345 35.60 -30.83 -4.09
CA LYS A 345 36.78 -30.83 -4.98
C LYS A 345 37.98 -30.06 -4.41
N SER A 346 37.79 -28.97 -3.65
CA SER A 346 38.89 -28.21 -3.04
C SER A 346 39.45 -28.87 -1.78
N ASN A 347 38.61 -29.61 -1.04
CA ASN A 347 38.98 -30.28 0.20
C ASN A 347 39.60 -31.67 -0.04
N GLY A 348 39.79 -32.08 -1.30
CA GLY A 348 40.62 -33.23 -1.66
C GLY A 348 40.16 -34.58 -1.09
N HIS A 349 38.88 -34.73 -0.71
CA HIS A 349 38.35 -36.04 -0.35
C HIS A 349 37.75 -36.71 -1.58
N PHE A 350 38.55 -37.60 -2.19
CA PHE A 350 38.03 -38.62 -3.08
C PHE A 350 37.14 -39.57 -2.27
N GLN A 351 35.83 -39.31 -2.20
CA GLN A 351 34.85 -40.34 -1.82
C GLN A 351 34.11 -40.82 -3.06
N THR A 352 34.69 -41.84 -3.70
CA THR A 352 33.89 -42.81 -4.44
C THR A 352 33.04 -43.58 -3.42
N ASN A 353 31.71 -43.42 -3.46
CA ASN A 353 30.76 -44.54 -3.52
C ASN A 353 29.30 -44.11 -3.28
N GLY A 354 28.43 -44.52 -4.21
CA GLY A 354 27.09 -45.02 -3.89
C GLY A 354 25.97 -43.99 -3.79
N LEU A 355 25.24 -43.83 -4.89
CA LEU A 355 23.81 -43.51 -4.86
C LEU A 355 23.10 -44.46 -3.86
N LYS A 356 22.66 -43.93 -2.71
CA LYS A 356 21.54 -44.50 -1.94
C LYS A 356 20.46 -43.43 -1.81
N LEU A 357 19.43 -43.60 -2.65
CA LEU A 357 18.12 -43.02 -2.44
C LEU A 357 17.43 -43.84 -1.34
N ASP A 358 17.52 -43.39 -0.09
CA ASP A 358 16.68 -43.92 0.97
C ASP A 358 15.41 -43.06 1.13
N ARG A 359 14.28 -43.73 0.91
CA ARG A 359 12.90 -43.25 1.13
C ARG A 359 12.76 -42.71 2.57
N ILE A 360 12.05 -41.60 2.71
CA ILE A 360 11.48 -41.17 4.00
C ILE A 360 9.98 -41.44 3.93
N ASP A 361 9.58 -42.63 4.38
CA ASP A 361 8.21 -42.91 4.83
C ASP A 361 8.16 -42.74 6.35
N GLY A 362 7.04 -42.21 6.84
CA GLY A 362 6.93 -41.60 8.16
C GLY A 362 6.65 -42.53 9.35
N ALA A 363 6.41 -41.84 10.47
CA ALA A 363 5.81 -42.25 11.74
C ALA A 363 6.75 -42.58 12.92
N ASP A 364 6.50 -41.79 13.97
CA ASP A 364 6.57 -42.09 15.41
C ASP A 364 7.82 -41.73 16.25
N ASN A 365 7.56 -40.70 17.07
CA ASN A 365 8.17 -40.13 18.30
C ASN A 365 8.60 -41.20 19.35
N PRO A 366 9.25 -40.91 20.52
CA PRO A 366 9.51 -39.61 21.16
C PRO A 366 10.87 -39.47 21.89
N SER A 367 11.01 -38.35 22.63
CA SER A 367 11.86 -38.11 23.81
C SER A 367 13.22 -37.44 23.61
N TYR A 368 13.25 -36.11 23.84
CA TYR A 368 14.36 -35.46 24.54
C TYR A 368 13.80 -34.40 25.49
N HIS A 369 13.84 -34.73 26.77
CA HIS A 369 13.72 -33.81 27.89
C HIS A 369 15.10 -33.20 28.15
N ASN A 370 15.07 -31.93 28.59
CA ASN A 370 16.01 -31.23 29.47
C ASN A 370 17.07 -30.27 28.88
N ASN A 371 16.93 -29.05 29.41
CA ASN A 371 17.95 -28.08 29.84
C ASN A 371 18.52 -27.13 28.78
N GLU A 372 17.97 -25.91 28.76
CA GLU A 372 18.75 -24.71 29.09
C GLU A 372 17.83 -23.51 29.37
N GLU A 373 17.55 -23.31 30.65
CA GLU A 373 17.18 -22.02 31.23
C GLU A 373 18.44 -21.12 31.30
N ASN A 374 18.22 -19.80 31.25
CA ASN A 374 19.19 -18.70 31.44
C ASN A 374 19.95 -18.19 30.21
N ASN A 375 19.32 -17.29 29.44
CA ASN A 375 19.85 -15.93 29.27
C ASN A 375 18.89 -15.05 28.47
N THR A 376 18.11 -14.22 29.16
CA THR A 376 17.51 -13.02 28.53
C THR A 376 17.31 -11.91 29.57
N LYS A 377 18.39 -11.18 29.82
CA LYS A 377 18.35 -9.77 30.20
C LYS A 377 19.42 -9.06 29.37
N LEU A 378 18.98 -8.27 28.37
CA LEU A 378 19.46 -6.92 27.99
C LEU A 378 18.89 -6.50 26.63
#